data_AF-A0A1R3X819-F1
#
_entry.id   AF-A0A1R3X819-F1
#
_cell.length_a   1.000
_cell.length_b   1.000
_cell.length_c   1.000
_cell.angle_alpha   90.00
_cell.angle_beta   90.00
_cell.angle_gamma   90.00
#
_symmetry.space_group_name_H-M   'P 1'
#
loop_
_entity.id
_entity.type
_entity.pdbx_description
1 polymer ?
#
loop_
_entity_poly.entity_id
_entity_poly.type
_entity_poly.pdbx_seq_one_letter_code
_entity_poly.pdbx_strand_id
1 'polypeptide(L)'
;MISPGLVKLEEEGMLEAYAPRELDNIKERFRDTRGDEPHWVGTDAWASAVCYNTVEGEALGTEEPASWEDLTKPEYKGQITMPNPASSATGLLAIIGWMEIYGEDGAWDYMDALHRNVSQYVHSGSKPCRMAATGEAVIGIAYPAPGVKAINDGAPVSVIIPEEGVGSEVEGVAIVKGARNPEAARRIADFATSREGNEIHNKYYALVGYEGISSEVSNYPEGEEEALVDIDYYWVSENRDRILAEWESRYGAKSEAE
;
A
#
# COMPACT_ATOMS: atom_id res chain seq x y z
N MET A 1 -11.10 1.22 -4.62
CA MET A 1 -10.60 2.24 -5.59
C MET A 1 -9.24 1.79 -6.11
N ILE A 2 -8.97 1.92 -7.42
CA ILE A 2 -7.87 1.23 -8.14
C ILE A 2 -6.63 2.09 -8.38
N SER A 3 -5.49 1.46 -8.68
CA SER A 3 -4.21 2.11 -8.99
C SER A 3 -4.33 3.38 -9.86
N PRO A 4 -3.51 4.43 -9.61
CA PRO A 4 -3.56 5.70 -10.35
C PRO A 4 -3.44 5.54 -11.88
N GLY A 5 -2.72 4.52 -12.33
CA GLY A 5 -2.54 4.23 -13.75
C GLY A 5 -3.84 3.80 -14.43
N LEU A 6 -4.65 2.96 -13.79
CA LEU A 6 -5.93 2.52 -14.33
C LEU A 6 -6.97 3.64 -14.30
N VAL A 7 -6.96 4.44 -13.24
CA VAL A 7 -7.74 5.68 -13.13
C VAL A 7 -7.48 6.60 -14.33
N LYS A 8 -6.22 6.90 -14.63
CA LYS A 8 -5.86 7.77 -15.75
C LYS A 8 -6.32 7.22 -17.11
N LEU A 9 -6.16 5.92 -17.35
CA LEU A 9 -6.62 5.29 -18.60
C LEU A 9 -8.13 5.42 -18.77
N GLU A 10 -8.87 5.36 -17.67
CA GLU A 10 -10.32 5.56 -17.69
C GLU A 10 -10.70 7.01 -18.01
N GLU A 11 -10.05 7.99 -17.37
CA GLU A 11 -10.26 9.43 -17.65
C GLU A 11 -10.00 9.76 -19.12
N GLU A 12 -8.98 9.13 -19.70
CA GLU A 12 -8.63 9.28 -21.12
C GLU A 12 -9.58 8.49 -22.05
N GLY A 13 -10.58 7.79 -21.50
CA GLY A 13 -11.57 7.01 -22.25
C GLY A 13 -10.97 5.82 -22.99
N MET A 14 -9.86 5.28 -22.45
CA MET A 14 -9.07 4.20 -23.04
C MET A 14 -9.49 2.81 -22.55
N LEU A 15 -10.43 2.71 -21.62
CA LEU A 15 -10.95 1.44 -21.11
C LEU A 15 -12.32 1.10 -21.74
N GLU A 16 -12.56 -0.20 -21.95
CA GLU A 16 -13.85 -0.77 -22.32
C GLU A 16 -14.54 -1.26 -21.03
N ALA A 17 -15.74 -0.75 -20.75
CA ALA A 17 -16.57 -1.24 -19.66
C ALA A 17 -16.97 -2.70 -19.93
N TYR A 18 -16.85 -3.54 -18.90
CA TYR A 18 -17.18 -4.95 -18.98
C TYR A 18 -17.43 -5.51 -17.58
N ALA A 19 -18.64 -6.03 -17.34
CA ALA A 19 -18.94 -6.77 -16.12
C ALA A 19 -18.48 -8.25 -16.25
N PRO A 20 -17.49 -8.73 -15.47
CA PRO A 20 -17.12 -10.13 -15.45
C PRO A 20 -18.23 -11.00 -14.86
N ARG A 21 -18.22 -12.29 -15.20
CA ARG A 21 -19.30 -13.24 -14.83
C ARG A 21 -19.60 -13.34 -13.34
N GLU A 22 -18.58 -13.19 -12.49
CA GLU A 22 -18.68 -13.35 -11.04
C GLU A 22 -18.59 -12.00 -10.30
N LEU A 23 -18.88 -10.88 -10.98
CA LEU A 23 -18.77 -9.52 -10.41
C LEU A 23 -19.54 -9.34 -9.10
N ASP A 24 -20.69 -10.00 -8.94
CA ASP A 24 -21.51 -9.94 -7.73
C ASP A 24 -20.82 -10.54 -6.49
N ASN A 25 -19.81 -11.38 -6.69
CA ASN A 25 -19.00 -11.95 -5.60
C ASN A 25 -17.72 -11.15 -5.34
N ILE A 26 -17.48 -10.06 -6.07
CA ILE A 26 -16.38 -9.14 -5.81
C ILE A 26 -16.86 -8.07 -4.83
N LYS A 27 -16.12 -7.92 -3.73
CA LYS A 27 -16.31 -6.87 -2.73
C LYS A 27 -16.43 -5.52 -3.40
N GLU A 28 -17.38 -4.71 -2.97
CA GLU A 28 -17.70 -3.43 -3.62
C GLU A 28 -16.48 -2.50 -3.75
N ARG A 29 -15.61 -2.46 -2.73
CA ARG A 29 -14.38 -1.63 -2.76
C ARG A 29 -13.36 -2.04 -3.82
N PHE A 30 -13.46 -3.26 -4.34
CA PHE A 30 -12.62 -3.85 -5.39
C PHE A 30 -13.27 -3.76 -6.77
N ARG A 31 -14.27 -2.90 -7.00
CA ARG A 31 -14.81 -2.73 -8.36
C ARG A 31 -15.18 -1.28 -8.63
N ASP A 32 -15.17 -0.92 -9.90
CA ASP A 32 -15.68 0.36 -10.36
C ASP A 32 -17.22 0.40 -10.22
N THR A 33 -17.73 1.41 -9.53
CA THR A 33 -19.17 1.60 -9.27
C THR A 33 -19.74 2.86 -9.93
N ARG A 34 -18.98 3.56 -10.79
CA ARG A 34 -19.39 4.84 -11.37
C ARG A 34 -20.29 4.73 -12.61
N GLY A 35 -20.36 3.55 -13.21
CA GLY A 35 -21.20 3.26 -14.36
C GLY A 35 -22.07 2.01 -14.15
N ASP A 36 -22.91 1.71 -15.14
CA ASP A 36 -23.73 0.49 -15.15
C ASP A 36 -22.85 -0.78 -15.23
N GLU A 37 -21.72 -0.69 -15.92
CA GLU A 37 -20.68 -1.71 -15.97
C GLU A 37 -19.34 -1.13 -15.52
N PRO A 38 -18.49 -1.91 -14.82
CA PRO A 38 -17.20 -1.45 -14.36
C PRO A 38 -16.21 -1.29 -15.52
N HIS A 39 -15.37 -0.25 -15.50
CA HIS A 39 -14.20 -0.16 -16.38
C HIS A 39 -13.00 -0.97 -15.87
N TRP A 40 -13.02 -1.30 -14.57
CA TRP A 40 -12.00 -2.08 -13.92
C TRP A 40 -12.58 -2.91 -12.77
N VAL A 41 -11.95 -4.05 -12.50
CA VAL A 41 -12.26 -4.90 -11.35
C VAL A 41 -10.96 -5.30 -10.66
N GLY A 42 -10.89 -5.01 -9.37
CA GLY A 42 -9.79 -5.33 -8.48
C GLY A 42 -9.67 -6.83 -8.22
N THR A 43 -8.44 -7.31 -8.16
CA THR A 43 -8.07 -8.70 -7.86
C THR A 43 -7.53 -8.83 -6.44
N ASP A 44 -6.75 -7.84 -6.01
CA ASP A 44 -6.04 -7.85 -4.75
C ASP A 44 -5.71 -6.44 -4.30
N ALA A 45 -5.35 -6.31 -3.03
CA ALA A 45 -4.94 -5.06 -2.44
C ALA A 45 -3.77 -5.28 -1.50
N TRP A 46 -3.02 -4.21 -1.30
CA TRP A 46 -1.98 -4.16 -0.29
C TRP A 46 -1.98 -2.79 0.37
N ALA A 47 -1.63 -2.77 1.65
CA ALA A 47 -1.60 -1.54 2.44
C ALA A 47 -0.19 -1.14 2.87
N SER A 48 -0.04 0.12 3.28
CA SER A 48 1.09 0.55 4.08
C SER A 48 1.07 -0.11 5.45
N ALA A 49 2.23 -0.46 5.99
CA ALA A 49 2.37 -1.02 7.33
C ALA A 49 3.72 -0.62 7.95
N VAL A 50 3.88 -0.93 9.23
CA VAL A 50 5.10 -0.70 9.99
C VAL A 50 5.71 -2.03 10.40
N CYS A 51 7.02 -2.19 10.18
CA CYS A 51 7.81 -3.27 10.76
C CYS A 51 8.64 -2.73 11.93
N TYR A 52 8.54 -3.35 13.10
CA TYR A 52 9.29 -2.97 14.30
C TYR A 52 10.19 -4.11 14.76
N ASN A 53 11.49 -3.87 14.90
CA ASN A 53 12.42 -4.84 15.46
C ASN A 53 12.33 -4.84 16.99
N THR A 54 11.86 -5.95 17.57
CA THR A 54 11.61 -6.04 19.02
C THR A 54 12.90 -6.10 19.83
N VAL A 55 13.98 -6.66 19.28
CA VAL A 55 15.29 -6.76 19.96
C VAL A 55 16.02 -5.43 19.95
N GLU A 56 16.13 -4.77 18.80
CA GLU A 56 16.79 -3.46 18.70
C GLU A 56 15.98 -2.39 19.43
N GLY A 57 14.65 -2.48 19.38
CA GLY A 57 13.77 -1.62 20.14
C GLY A 57 13.96 -1.73 21.65
N GLU A 58 14.01 -2.96 22.19
CA GLU A 58 14.31 -3.20 23.61
C GLU A 58 15.71 -2.66 23.99
N ALA A 59 16.72 -2.89 23.14
CA ALA A 59 18.09 -2.43 23.37
C ALA A 59 18.21 -0.90 23.41
N LEU A 60 17.38 -0.19 22.64
CA LEU A 60 17.31 1.28 22.59
C LEU A 60 16.30 1.88 23.58
N GLY A 61 15.52 1.04 24.26
CA GLY A 61 14.49 1.46 25.21
C GLY A 61 13.31 2.16 24.53
N THR A 62 12.99 1.77 23.30
CA THR A 62 11.79 2.25 22.59
C THR A 62 10.63 1.27 22.78
N GLU A 63 9.41 1.78 22.76
CA GLU A 63 8.22 0.92 22.76
C GLU A 63 7.84 0.52 21.32
N GLU A 64 7.06 -0.55 21.18
CA GLU A 64 6.45 -0.88 19.88
C GLU A 64 5.38 0.17 19.54
N PRO A 65 5.42 0.82 18.37
CA PRO A 65 4.42 1.82 18.01
C PRO A 65 3.06 1.17 17.73
N ALA A 66 1.97 1.81 18.12
CA ALA A 66 0.60 1.38 17.78
C ALA A 66 0.00 2.26 16.68
N SER A 67 0.51 3.47 16.52
CA SER A 67 -0.06 4.52 15.67
C SER A 67 1.00 5.15 14.76
N TRP A 68 0.55 5.87 13.74
CA TRP A 68 1.45 6.71 12.94
C TRP A 68 2.06 7.81 13.82
N GLU A 69 1.26 8.45 14.67
CA GLU A 69 1.72 9.50 15.58
C GLU A 69 2.86 9.05 16.50
N ASP A 70 2.87 7.79 16.95
CA ASP A 70 3.97 7.24 17.75
C ASP A 70 5.32 7.37 17.05
N LEU A 71 5.36 7.21 15.73
CA LEU A 71 6.59 7.31 14.93
C LEU A 71 7.24 8.69 15.00
N THR A 72 6.53 9.71 15.47
CA THR A 72 7.05 11.08 15.66
C THR A 72 7.76 11.27 17.00
N LYS A 73 7.63 10.30 17.94
CA LYS A 73 8.26 10.38 19.27
C LYS A 73 9.78 10.45 19.16
N PRO A 74 10.45 11.27 20.00
CA PRO A 74 11.89 11.51 19.89
C PRO A 74 12.77 10.29 20.20
N GLU A 75 12.21 9.25 20.82
CA GLU A 75 12.90 7.99 21.08
C GLU A 75 13.29 7.23 19.79
N TYR A 76 12.57 7.44 18.69
CA TYR A 76 12.87 6.84 17.38
C TYR A 76 13.85 7.67 16.53
N LYS A 77 14.52 8.68 17.12
CA LYS A 77 15.38 9.59 16.36
C LYS A 77 16.50 8.85 15.62
N GLY A 78 16.43 8.88 14.28
CA GLY A 78 17.41 8.22 13.41
C GLY A 78 17.23 6.70 13.33
N GLN A 79 16.07 6.17 13.73
CA GLN A 79 15.79 4.74 13.80
C GLN A 79 14.73 4.27 12.78
N ILE A 80 14.16 5.20 12.00
CA ILE A 80 13.11 4.91 11.03
C ILE A 80 13.68 4.91 9.62
N THR A 81 13.30 3.92 8.81
CA THR A 81 13.50 3.91 7.37
C THR A 81 12.16 3.85 6.65
N MET A 82 12.09 4.47 5.47
CA MET A 82 10.87 4.55 4.66
C MET A 82 11.24 4.55 3.18
N PRO A 83 10.38 4.10 2.24
CA PRO A 83 10.67 4.22 0.83
C PRO A 83 10.59 5.68 0.37
N ASN A 84 11.45 6.09 -0.56
CA ASN A 84 11.30 7.38 -1.24
C ASN A 84 10.07 7.30 -2.18
N PRO A 85 9.05 8.17 -2.02
CA PRO A 85 7.81 8.14 -2.80
C PRO A 85 7.99 8.47 -4.28
N ALA A 86 9.07 9.16 -4.67
CA ALA A 86 9.37 9.46 -6.08
C ALA A 86 9.74 8.20 -6.86
N SER A 87 10.42 7.24 -6.21
CA SER A 87 10.87 5.98 -6.82
C SER A 87 10.07 4.74 -6.39
N SER A 88 9.27 4.84 -5.34
CA SER A 88 8.54 3.71 -4.74
C SER A 88 7.04 3.99 -4.63
N ALA A 89 6.23 3.13 -5.24
CA ALA A 89 4.78 3.15 -5.07
C ALA A 89 4.38 2.99 -3.59
N THR A 90 5.09 2.17 -2.81
CA THR A 90 4.85 2.00 -1.36
C THR A 90 5.08 3.31 -0.59
N GLY A 91 6.12 4.07 -0.95
CA GLY A 91 6.36 5.38 -0.34
C GLY A 91 5.25 6.36 -0.69
N LEU A 92 4.83 6.40 -1.96
CA LEU A 92 3.72 7.24 -2.42
C LEU A 92 2.41 6.85 -1.70
N LEU A 93 2.15 5.55 -1.56
CA LEU A 93 0.96 5.04 -0.91
C LEU A 93 0.87 5.50 0.55
N ALA A 94 1.97 5.42 1.29
CA ALA A 94 2.02 5.86 2.69
C ALA A 94 1.71 7.36 2.82
N ILE A 95 2.33 8.22 2.00
CA ILE A 95 2.09 9.67 2.08
C ILE A 95 0.65 10.04 1.68
N ILE A 96 0.08 9.36 0.69
CA ILE A 96 -1.32 9.57 0.30
C ILE A 96 -2.27 9.09 1.40
N GLY A 97 -1.99 7.96 2.05
CA GLY A 97 -2.74 7.50 3.20
C GLY A 97 -2.74 8.54 4.32
N TRP A 98 -1.59 9.14 4.63
CA TRP A 98 -1.51 10.22 5.63
C TRP A 98 -2.29 11.47 5.21
N MET A 99 -2.29 11.83 3.93
CA MET A 99 -3.09 12.95 3.42
C MET A 99 -4.60 12.71 3.56
N GLU A 100 -5.05 11.47 3.41
CA GLU A 100 -6.45 11.11 3.67
C GLU A 100 -6.77 11.17 5.17
N ILE A 101 -5.89 10.63 6.02
CA ILE A 101 -6.09 10.55 7.48
C ILE A 101 -6.08 11.94 8.14
N TYR A 102 -5.09 12.77 7.81
CA TYR A 102 -4.83 14.04 8.50
C TYR A 102 -5.28 15.28 7.72
N GLY A 103 -5.76 15.10 6.48
CA GLY A 103 -5.85 16.18 5.52
C GLY A 103 -4.47 16.64 5.04
N GLU A 104 -4.40 17.41 3.96
CA GLU A 104 -3.12 17.73 3.33
C GLU A 104 -2.16 18.52 4.25
N ASP A 105 -2.62 19.61 4.88
CA ASP A 105 -1.79 20.41 5.78
C ASP A 105 -1.32 19.60 7.01
N GLY A 106 -2.23 18.80 7.60
CA GLY A 106 -1.91 17.95 8.74
C GLY A 106 -0.93 16.84 8.39
N ALA A 107 -1.02 16.27 7.19
CA ALA A 107 -0.10 15.26 6.71
C ALA A 107 1.32 15.82 6.50
N TRP A 108 1.43 17.07 6.03
CA TRP A 108 2.71 17.76 5.94
C TRP A 108 3.33 18.00 7.32
N ASP A 109 2.53 18.44 8.30
CA ASP A 109 2.99 18.61 9.69
C ASP A 109 3.46 17.27 10.30
N TYR A 110 2.71 16.20 10.06
CA TYR A 110 3.07 14.84 10.46
C TYR A 110 4.39 14.39 9.80
N MET A 111 4.53 14.56 8.49
CA MET A 111 5.75 14.18 7.76
C MET A 111 6.97 14.99 8.22
N ASP A 112 6.80 16.28 8.55
CA ASP A 112 7.85 17.12 9.13
C ASP A 112 8.28 16.63 10.53
N ALA A 113 7.34 16.06 11.31
CA ALA A 113 7.63 15.41 12.57
C ALA A 113 8.35 14.07 12.39
N LEU A 114 7.80 13.20 11.54
CA LEU A 114 8.36 11.90 11.19
C LEU A 114 9.79 12.02 10.62
N HIS A 115 10.03 12.98 9.72
CA HIS A 115 11.33 13.17 9.07
C HIS A 115 12.47 13.36 10.05
N ARG A 116 12.22 13.91 11.25
CA ARG A 116 13.24 14.05 12.31
C ARG A 116 13.76 12.70 12.80
N ASN A 117 12.94 11.66 12.68
CA ASN A 117 13.24 10.30 13.09
C ASN A 117 13.70 9.40 11.94
N VAL A 118 13.39 9.76 10.70
CA VAL A 118 13.88 9.03 9.52
C VAL A 118 15.39 9.16 9.38
N SER A 119 16.10 8.04 9.31
CA SER A 119 17.53 7.98 9.00
C SER A 119 17.79 8.03 7.50
N GLN A 120 16.97 7.33 6.72
CA GLN A 120 17.14 7.19 5.28
C GLN A 120 15.81 6.94 4.55
N TYR A 121 15.69 7.51 3.36
CA TYR A 121 14.66 7.12 2.39
C TYR A 121 15.27 6.21 1.32
N VAL A 122 14.72 5.02 1.11
CA VAL A 122 15.29 4.01 0.22
C VAL A 122 14.43 3.80 -1.03
N HIS A 123 15.01 3.38 -2.16
CA HIS A 123 14.24 3.27 -3.40
C HIS A 123 13.24 2.09 -3.42
N SER A 124 13.57 1.00 -2.71
CA SER A 124 12.74 -0.21 -2.70
C SER A 124 11.66 -0.15 -1.63
N GLY A 125 10.40 -0.39 -2.02
CA GLY A 125 9.26 -0.44 -1.10
C GLY A 125 9.38 -1.49 0.01
N SER A 126 10.08 -2.60 -0.26
CA SER A 126 10.23 -3.71 0.70
C SER A 126 11.50 -3.62 1.55
N LYS A 127 12.44 -2.74 1.20
CA LYS A 127 13.73 -2.64 1.90
C LYS A 127 13.60 -2.17 3.35
N PRO A 128 12.72 -1.22 3.74
CA PRO A 128 12.60 -0.80 5.14
C PRO A 128 12.26 -1.94 6.11
N CYS A 129 11.27 -2.78 5.80
CA CYS A 129 10.97 -3.96 6.63
C CYS A 129 12.10 -4.98 6.67
N ARG A 130 12.88 -5.12 5.59
CA ARG A 130 14.08 -5.97 5.60
C ARG A 130 15.18 -5.41 6.50
N MET A 131 15.38 -4.09 6.48
CA MET A 131 16.31 -3.41 7.37
C MET A 131 15.87 -3.52 8.84
N ALA A 132 14.57 -3.43 9.11
CA ALA A 132 14.02 -3.72 10.44
C ALA A 132 14.31 -5.18 10.83
N ALA A 133 14.02 -6.15 9.97
CA ALA A 133 14.27 -7.56 10.25
C ALA A 133 15.75 -7.90 10.50
N THR A 134 16.69 -7.19 9.87
CA THR A 134 18.14 -7.39 10.09
C THR A 134 18.72 -6.56 11.24
N GLY A 135 17.93 -5.64 11.82
CA GLY A 135 18.37 -4.71 12.87
C GLY A 135 19.19 -3.51 12.35
N GLU A 136 19.23 -3.29 11.03
CA GLU A 136 19.84 -2.09 10.42
C GLU A 136 19.02 -0.82 10.70
N ALA A 137 17.72 -0.98 11.00
CA ALA A 137 16.83 0.04 11.52
C ALA A 137 15.95 -0.58 12.61
N VAL A 138 15.41 0.22 13.52
CA VAL A 138 14.39 -0.27 14.47
C VAL A 138 13.04 -0.37 13.77
N ILE A 139 12.72 0.64 12.96
CA ILE A 139 11.43 0.76 12.30
C ILE A 139 11.62 0.85 10.78
N GLY A 140 10.82 0.08 10.05
CA GLY A 140 10.68 0.18 8.61
C GLY A 140 9.23 0.41 8.22
N ILE A 141 8.92 1.57 7.64
CA ILE A 141 7.62 1.81 6.99
C ILE A 141 7.65 1.12 5.62
N ALA A 142 6.71 0.22 5.34
CA ALA A 142 6.63 -0.50 4.07
C ALA A 142 5.19 -1.01 3.85
N TYR A 143 5.05 -2.29 3.48
CA TYR A 143 3.81 -3.06 3.39
C TYR A 143 4.01 -4.40 4.14
N PRO A 144 2.95 -5.12 4.55
CA PRO A 144 3.09 -6.25 5.48
C PRO A 144 3.96 -7.40 4.98
N ALA A 145 3.85 -7.77 3.70
CA ALA A 145 4.43 -9.01 3.16
C ALA A 145 5.93 -9.24 3.45
N PRO A 146 6.86 -8.27 3.26
CA PRO A 146 8.26 -8.45 3.64
C PRO A 146 8.47 -8.69 5.14
N GLY A 147 7.69 -8.05 6.01
CA GLY A 147 7.76 -8.25 7.47
C GLY A 147 7.20 -9.60 7.88
N VAL A 148 6.04 -9.99 7.35
CA VAL A 148 5.40 -11.30 7.60
C VAL A 148 6.32 -12.43 7.14
N LYS A 149 6.96 -12.26 5.97
CA LYS A 149 7.98 -13.20 5.52
C LYS A 149 9.13 -13.31 6.51
N ALA A 150 9.65 -12.18 7.00
CA ALA A 150 10.75 -12.18 7.96
C ALA A 150 10.38 -12.85 9.29
N ILE A 151 9.16 -12.62 9.79
CA ILE A 151 8.60 -13.32 10.98
C ILE A 151 8.61 -14.84 10.75
N ASN A 152 8.09 -15.28 9.61
CA ASN A 152 8.01 -16.69 9.26
C ASN A 152 9.40 -17.33 9.05
N ASP A 153 10.41 -16.53 8.70
CA ASP A 153 11.82 -16.94 8.61
C ASP A 153 12.55 -16.83 9.97
N GLY A 154 11.89 -16.38 11.04
CA GLY A 154 12.40 -16.34 12.42
C GLY A 154 13.06 -15.03 12.85
N ALA A 155 12.88 -13.93 12.11
CA ALA A 155 13.40 -12.62 12.49
C ALA A 155 12.60 -12.00 13.66
N PRO A 156 13.24 -11.23 14.55
CA PRO A 156 12.59 -10.60 15.70
C PRO A 156 11.89 -9.29 15.30
N VAL A 157 10.92 -9.37 14.40
CA VAL A 157 10.18 -8.21 13.91
C VAL A 157 8.67 -8.42 14.13
N SER A 158 7.93 -7.36 14.42
CA SER A 158 6.47 -7.35 14.37
C SER A 158 5.99 -6.56 13.16
N VAL A 159 4.80 -6.87 12.66
CA VAL A 159 4.13 -6.11 11.60
C VAL A 159 2.89 -5.47 12.20
N ILE A 160 2.81 -4.16 12.09
CA ILE A 160 1.82 -3.32 12.73
C ILE A 160 1.00 -2.61 11.66
N ILE A 161 -0.32 -2.63 11.85
CA ILE A 161 -1.28 -1.83 11.11
C ILE A 161 -1.68 -0.66 12.03
N PRO A 162 -1.25 0.58 11.73
CA PRO A 162 -1.54 1.73 12.59
C PRO A 162 -3.03 1.99 12.80
N GLU A 163 -3.39 2.36 14.04
CA GLU A 163 -4.78 2.52 14.50
C GLU A 163 -5.58 3.59 13.73
N GLU A 164 -4.93 4.63 13.20
CA GLU A 164 -5.60 5.69 12.44
C GLU A 164 -6.08 5.23 11.05
N GLY A 165 -5.59 4.07 10.59
CA GLY A 165 -5.82 3.56 9.25
C GLY A 165 -4.58 3.59 8.37
N VAL A 166 -4.66 2.97 7.20
CA VAL A 166 -3.53 2.77 6.29
C VAL A 166 -3.93 3.06 4.84
N GLY A 167 -3.02 3.67 4.10
CA GLY A 167 -3.19 3.81 2.66
C GLY A 167 -3.13 2.43 2.00
N SER A 168 -4.04 2.15 1.05
CA SER A 168 -4.02 0.90 0.26
C SER A 168 -4.19 1.12 -1.22
N GLU A 169 -3.48 0.34 -2.02
CA GLU A 169 -3.65 0.25 -3.45
C GLU A 169 -4.43 -1.03 -3.79
N VAL A 170 -5.48 -0.89 -4.60
CA VAL A 170 -6.14 -2.02 -5.25
C VAL A 170 -5.48 -2.23 -6.60
N GLU A 171 -4.97 -3.43 -6.81
CA GLU A 171 -4.55 -3.94 -8.11
C GLU A 171 -5.74 -4.60 -8.80
N GLY A 172 -5.77 -4.55 -10.12
CA GLY A 172 -6.92 -5.08 -10.85
C GLY A 172 -6.72 -5.20 -12.34
N VAL A 173 -7.79 -5.67 -12.98
CA VAL A 173 -7.87 -5.90 -14.40
C VAL A 173 -8.82 -4.92 -15.07
N ALA A 174 -8.44 -4.48 -16.26
CA ALA A 174 -9.27 -3.67 -17.14
C ALA A 174 -9.05 -4.10 -18.60
N ILE A 175 -10.05 -3.85 -19.45
CA ILE A 175 -9.96 -4.13 -20.88
C ILE A 175 -9.64 -2.82 -21.60
N VAL A 176 -8.56 -2.80 -22.38
CA VAL A 176 -8.23 -1.64 -23.21
C VAL A 176 -9.23 -1.54 -24.37
N LYS A 177 -9.81 -0.35 -24.55
CA LYS A 177 -10.73 -0.03 -25.63
C LYS A 177 -10.09 -0.29 -27.00
N GLY A 178 -10.80 -1.02 -27.85
CA GLY A 178 -10.29 -1.41 -29.15
C GLY A 178 -9.23 -2.52 -29.09
N ALA A 179 -9.22 -3.32 -28.02
CA ALA A 179 -8.39 -4.52 -27.91
C ALA A 179 -8.50 -5.37 -29.18
N ARG A 180 -7.36 -5.79 -29.73
CA ARG A 180 -7.31 -6.59 -30.98
C ARG A 180 -8.01 -7.94 -30.86
N ASN A 181 -8.12 -8.46 -29.64
CA ASN A 181 -8.73 -9.74 -29.32
C ASN A 181 -9.72 -9.57 -28.14
N PRO A 182 -10.89 -8.94 -28.35
CA PRO A 182 -11.79 -8.56 -27.24
C PRO A 182 -12.32 -9.79 -26.48
N GLU A 183 -12.65 -10.87 -27.18
CA GLU A 183 -13.09 -12.13 -26.56
C GLU A 183 -12.03 -12.76 -25.65
N ALA A 184 -10.75 -12.66 -26.02
CA ALA A 184 -9.66 -13.16 -25.18
C ALA A 184 -9.46 -12.28 -23.94
N ALA A 185 -9.55 -10.95 -24.10
CA ALA A 185 -9.46 -10.01 -22.98
C ALA A 185 -10.58 -10.25 -21.96
N ARG A 186 -11.82 -10.46 -22.42
CA ARG A 186 -12.97 -10.80 -21.56
C ARG A 186 -12.77 -12.10 -20.79
N ARG A 187 -12.22 -13.14 -21.44
CA ARG A 187 -11.89 -14.41 -20.76
C ARG A 187 -10.83 -14.24 -19.68
N ILE A 188 -9.84 -13.37 -19.90
CA ILE A 188 -8.83 -13.06 -18.88
C ILE A 188 -9.47 -12.29 -17.72
N ALA A 189 -10.34 -11.31 -18.00
CA ALA A 189 -11.07 -10.58 -16.97
C ALA A 189 -11.98 -11.51 -16.15
N ASP A 190 -12.73 -12.40 -16.80
CA ASP A 190 -13.54 -13.44 -16.15
C ASP A 190 -12.69 -14.34 -15.25
N PHE A 191 -11.53 -14.81 -15.75
CA PHE A 191 -10.65 -15.68 -14.95
C PHE A 191 -10.03 -14.93 -13.76
N ALA A 192 -9.49 -13.74 -13.98
CA ALA A 192 -8.80 -12.97 -12.94
C ALA A 192 -9.74 -12.62 -11.78
N THR A 193 -11.02 -12.38 -12.09
CA THR A 193 -12.06 -12.03 -11.11
C THR A 193 -12.84 -13.23 -10.59
N SER A 194 -12.57 -14.44 -11.09
CA SER A 194 -13.19 -15.65 -10.58
C SER A 194 -12.69 -16.02 -9.18
N ARG A 195 -13.43 -16.90 -8.50
CA ARG A 195 -12.98 -17.51 -7.24
C ARG A 195 -11.59 -18.14 -7.37
N GLU A 196 -11.37 -18.92 -8.43
CA GLU A 196 -10.09 -19.59 -8.69
C GLU A 196 -8.94 -18.57 -8.88
N GLY A 197 -9.19 -17.50 -9.65
CA GLY A 197 -8.21 -16.43 -9.85
C GLY A 197 -7.82 -15.74 -8.54
N ASN A 198 -8.78 -15.48 -7.66
CA ASN A 198 -8.55 -14.86 -6.36
C ASN A 198 -7.87 -15.83 -5.38
N GLU A 199 -8.19 -17.13 -5.40
CA GLU A 199 -7.47 -18.15 -4.62
C GLU A 199 -5.98 -18.26 -5.02
N ILE A 200 -5.65 -18.00 -6.29
CA ILE A 200 -4.27 -17.92 -6.76
C ILE A 200 -3.59 -16.65 -6.20
N HIS A 201 -4.23 -15.49 -6.29
CA HIS A 201 -3.69 -14.24 -5.71
C HIS A 201 -3.52 -14.34 -4.19
N ASN A 202 -4.43 -15.02 -3.51
CA ASN A 202 -4.42 -15.13 -2.05
C ASN A 202 -3.20 -15.88 -1.48
N LYS A 203 -2.47 -16.62 -2.33
CA LYS A 203 -1.18 -17.23 -1.97
C LYS A 203 -0.06 -16.19 -1.79
N TYR A 204 -0.24 -14.98 -2.30
CA TYR A 204 0.75 -13.91 -2.33
C TYR A 204 0.27 -12.65 -1.63
N TYR A 205 -1.04 -12.37 -1.68
CA TYR A 205 -1.68 -11.20 -1.09
C TYR A 205 -2.71 -11.63 -0.05
N ALA A 206 -2.72 -10.97 1.11
CA ALA A 206 -3.69 -11.31 2.15
C ALA A 206 -5.10 -10.82 1.82
N LEU A 207 -5.20 -9.68 1.13
CA LEU A 207 -6.44 -9.07 0.71
C LEU A 207 -6.69 -9.35 -0.77
N VAL A 208 -7.79 -10.03 -1.05
CA VAL A 208 -8.29 -10.28 -2.41
C VAL A 208 -9.70 -9.73 -2.58
N GLY A 209 -10.07 -9.48 -3.84
CA GLY A 209 -11.33 -8.83 -4.18
C GLY A 209 -12.55 -9.72 -3.98
N TYR A 210 -12.40 -11.04 -4.07
CA TYR A 210 -13.52 -11.98 -3.96
C TYR A 210 -13.98 -12.18 -2.50
N GLU A 211 -15.29 -12.15 -2.29
CA GLU A 211 -15.91 -12.31 -0.98
C GLU A 211 -15.67 -13.71 -0.38
N GLY A 212 -15.37 -13.76 0.92
CA GLY A 212 -15.19 -15.02 1.64
C GLY A 212 -13.89 -15.76 1.31
N ILE A 213 -12.92 -15.10 0.66
CA ILE A 213 -11.53 -15.56 0.59
C ILE A 213 -10.69 -14.69 1.52
N SER A 214 -10.09 -15.32 2.53
CA SER A 214 -9.21 -14.69 3.52
C SER A 214 -7.85 -15.37 3.51
N SER A 215 -6.79 -14.62 3.81
CA SER A 215 -5.41 -15.12 3.84
C SER A 215 -5.21 -16.34 4.76
N GLU A 216 -4.47 -17.34 4.27
CA GLU A 216 -3.89 -18.42 5.08
C GLU A 216 -2.43 -18.11 5.49
N VAL A 217 -1.94 -16.90 5.27
CA VAL A 217 -0.54 -16.56 5.55
C VAL A 217 -0.34 -16.47 7.07
N SER A 218 0.44 -17.40 7.62
CA SER A 218 0.81 -17.39 9.04
C SER A 218 1.46 -16.08 9.44
N ASN A 219 1.09 -15.56 10.62
CA ASN A 219 1.61 -14.32 11.20
C ASN A 219 1.33 -13.05 10.38
N TYR A 220 0.36 -13.09 9.46
CA TYR A 220 -0.14 -11.87 8.83
C TYR A 220 -0.96 -11.06 9.85
N PRO A 221 -0.82 -9.72 9.91
CA PRO A 221 -1.58 -8.91 10.85
C PRO A 221 -3.09 -9.00 10.59
N GLU A 222 -3.87 -9.04 11.68
CA GLU A 222 -5.32 -8.90 11.61
C GLU A 222 -5.72 -7.43 11.39
N GLY A 223 -6.94 -7.18 10.89
CA GLY A 223 -7.50 -5.84 10.80
C GLY A 223 -7.02 -4.99 9.62
N GLU A 224 -6.19 -5.52 8.71
CA GLU A 224 -5.69 -4.76 7.56
C GLU A 224 -6.87 -4.27 6.68
N GLU A 225 -7.84 -5.12 6.38
CA GLU A 225 -8.96 -4.76 5.50
C GLU A 225 -9.82 -3.62 6.10
N GLU A 226 -10.07 -3.67 7.40
CA GLU A 226 -10.83 -2.66 8.13
C GLU A 226 -10.09 -1.34 8.29
N ALA A 227 -8.75 -1.37 8.31
CA ALA A 227 -7.91 -0.19 8.45
C ALA A 227 -7.69 0.58 7.14
N LEU A 228 -8.08 0.00 5.99
CA LEU A 228 -7.89 0.64 4.69
C LEU A 228 -8.69 1.93 4.55
N VAL A 229 -8.00 3.05 4.39
CA VAL A 229 -8.63 4.35 4.13
C VAL A 229 -9.09 4.47 2.67
N ASP A 230 -10.18 5.21 2.46
CA ASP A 230 -10.75 5.44 1.15
C ASP A 230 -10.00 6.56 0.41
N ILE A 231 -8.96 6.19 -0.33
CA ILE A 231 -8.15 7.11 -1.14
C ILE A 231 -8.87 7.54 -2.43
N ASP A 232 -9.10 8.84 -2.62
CA ASP A 232 -9.51 9.39 -3.92
C ASP A 232 -8.35 9.37 -4.93
N TYR A 233 -8.25 8.27 -5.69
CA TYR A 233 -7.20 8.09 -6.68
C TYR A 233 -7.29 9.03 -7.90
N TYR A 234 -8.44 9.67 -8.15
CA TYR A 234 -8.55 10.73 -9.15
C TYR A 234 -7.81 11.97 -8.68
N TRP A 235 -8.08 12.39 -7.44
CA TRP A 235 -7.32 13.47 -6.81
C TRP A 235 -5.83 13.13 -6.74
N VAL A 236 -5.45 11.90 -6.39
CA VAL A 236 -4.03 11.50 -6.39
C VAL A 236 -3.42 11.65 -7.78
N SER A 237 -4.08 11.18 -8.84
CA SER A 237 -3.61 11.28 -10.23
C SER A 237 -3.34 12.74 -10.62
N GLU A 238 -4.26 13.66 -10.31
CA GLU A 238 -4.14 15.09 -10.61
C GLU A 238 -3.05 15.80 -9.78
N ASN A 239 -2.82 15.35 -8.55
CA ASN A 239 -1.95 16.03 -7.58
C ASN A 239 -0.59 15.34 -7.38
N ARG A 240 -0.37 14.16 -7.98
CA ARG A 240 0.83 13.33 -7.77
C ARG A 240 2.12 14.12 -7.95
N ASP A 241 2.26 14.82 -9.06
CA ASP A 241 3.52 15.46 -9.42
C ASP A 241 3.85 16.64 -8.47
N ARG A 242 2.84 17.40 -8.02
CA ARG A 242 3.08 18.47 -7.03
C ARG A 242 3.42 17.92 -5.66
N ILE A 243 2.77 16.82 -5.24
CA ILE A 243 3.01 16.18 -3.95
C ILE A 243 4.44 15.64 -3.90
N LEU A 244 4.88 14.95 -4.97
CA LEU A 244 6.23 14.42 -5.05
C LEU A 244 7.29 15.52 -5.10
N ALA A 245 7.04 16.60 -5.84
CA ALA A 245 7.97 17.73 -5.90
C ALA A 245 8.13 18.42 -4.54
N GLU A 246 7.02 18.61 -3.81
CA GLU A 246 7.04 19.19 -2.46
C GLU A 246 7.76 18.26 -1.48
N TRP A 247 7.43 16.96 -1.50
CA TRP A 247 8.08 15.96 -0.65
C TRP A 247 9.59 15.91 -0.89
N GLU A 248 10.02 15.89 -2.15
CA GLU A 248 11.44 15.86 -2.52
C GLU A 248 12.16 17.13 -2.04
N SER A 249 11.53 18.30 -2.19
CA SER A 249 12.07 19.56 -1.69
C SER A 249 12.24 19.59 -0.17
N ARG A 250 11.37 18.91 0.58
CA ARG A 250 11.42 18.89 2.06
C ARG A 250 12.37 17.82 2.61
N TYR A 251 12.35 16.63 2.02
CA TYR A 251 12.90 15.43 2.65
C TYR A 251 13.94 14.69 1.82
N GLY A 252 14.07 15.01 0.52
CA GLY A 252 14.91 14.29 -0.44
C GLY A 252 16.40 14.23 -0.08
N ALA A 253 16.89 15.11 0.80
CA ALA A 253 18.27 15.11 1.26
C ALA A 253 18.70 13.83 2.01
N LYS A 254 17.75 13.01 2.51
CA LYS A 254 18.03 11.70 3.14
C LYS A 254 17.81 10.51 2.20
N SER A 255 17.58 10.76 0.91
CA SER A 255 17.43 9.69 -0.07
C SER A 255 18.72 8.90 -0.24
N GLU A 256 18.58 7.59 -0.38
CA GLU A 256 19.63 6.70 -0.85
C GLU A 256 20.19 7.21 -2.18
N ALA A 257 21.50 7.05 -2.37
CA ALA A 257 22.12 7.39 -3.64
C ALA A 257 21.67 6.41 -4.73
N GLU A 258 21.54 6.91 -5.96
CA GLU A 258 21.23 6.11 -7.15
C GLU A 258 22.29 5.05 -7.48
#